data_AF-A0A4Y8CUJ1-F1
#
_entry.id   AF-A0A4Y8CUJ1-F1
#
_cell.length_a   1.000
_cell.length_b   1.000
_cell.length_c   1.000
_cell.angle_alpha   90.00
_cell.angle_beta   90.00
_cell.angle_gamma   90.00
#
_symmetry.space_group_name_H-M   'P 1'
#
loop_
_entity.id
_entity.type
_entity.pdbx_description
1 polymer ?
#
loop_
_entity_poly.entity_id
_entity_poly.type
_entity_poly.pdbx_seq_one_letter_code
_entity_poly.pdbx_strand_id
1 'polypeptide(L)'
;MTIVSSDLHFLGEFSEWKTDVIFASLNDKKFARMNDRYNVSKLIEIILVRHFVSVHGTNYPVVFNTVQPGWCQSSLSTEIATPFQKKLEEFMGRTTEEGARNLVFATSFGKESHGKCVGNGGLLS
;
A
#
# COMPACT_ATOMS: atom_id res chain seq x y z
N MET A 1 -7.95 -0.75 12.76
CA MET A 1 -8.14 -0.94 11.31
C MET A 1 -6.79 -0.96 10.65
N THR A 2 -6.47 -2.07 10.00
CA THR A 2 -5.22 -2.27 9.27
C THR A 2 -5.55 -2.36 7.79
N ILE A 3 -4.84 -1.59 6.98
CA ILE A 3 -5.10 -1.47 5.55
C ILE A 3 -3.89 -1.99 4.79
N VAL A 4 -4.11 -2.91 3.84
CA VAL A 4 -3.04 -3.60 3.12
C VAL A 4 -2.53 -2.71 1.98
N SER A 5 -1.33 -2.17 2.16
CA SER A 5 -0.60 -1.37 1.19
C SER A 5 0.58 -2.16 0.57
N SER A 6 1.51 -1.47 -0.09
CA SER A 6 2.64 -2.07 -0.82
C SER A 6 3.87 -1.17 -0.78
N ASP A 7 5.08 -1.72 -0.74
CA ASP A 7 6.34 -0.98 -0.91
C ASP A 7 6.46 -0.29 -2.28
N LEU A 8 5.69 -0.74 -3.27
CA LEU A 8 5.67 -0.10 -4.58
C LEU A 8 5.14 1.34 -4.55
N HIS A 9 4.53 1.79 -3.44
CA HIS A 9 4.17 3.20 -3.25
C HIS A 9 5.38 4.15 -3.35
N PHE A 10 6.60 3.70 -3.00
CA PHE A 10 7.83 4.50 -3.16
C PHE A 10 8.19 4.76 -4.63
N LEU A 11 7.66 3.94 -5.54
CA LEU A 11 7.92 4.04 -6.98
C LEU A 11 6.81 4.80 -7.73
N GLY A 12 5.76 5.25 -7.02
CA GLY A 12 4.68 6.02 -7.62
C GLY A 12 5.15 7.42 -8.01
N GLU A 13 5.08 7.76 -9.30
CA GLU A 13 5.46 9.10 -9.76
C GLU A 13 4.37 10.13 -9.40
N PHE A 14 3.11 9.69 -9.44
CA PHE A 14 1.92 10.45 -9.05
C PHE A 14 1.83 11.87 -9.64
N SER A 15 2.19 12.08 -10.91
CA SER A 15 2.26 13.41 -11.53
C SER A 15 0.97 14.24 -11.43
N GLU A 16 -0.17 13.58 -11.21
CA GLU A 16 -1.48 14.16 -10.99
C GLU A 16 -1.56 15.05 -9.73
N TRP A 17 -0.64 14.92 -8.76
CA TRP A 17 -0.61 15.80 -7.57
C TRP A 17 -0.38 17.29 -7.91
N LYS A 18 0.12 17.58 -9.12
CA LYS A 18 0.38 18.94 -9.61
C LYS A 18 -0.83 19.62 -10.25
N THR A 19 -1.97 18.94 -10.33
CA THR A 19 -3.20 19.50 -10.91
C THR A 19 -4.19 19.87 -9.82
N ASP A 20 -5.05 20.85 -10.09
CA ASP A 20 -6.11 21.26 -9.15
C ASP A 20 -7.23 20.21 -9.01
N VAL A 21 -7.28 19.23 -9.92
CA VAL A 21 -8.35 18.23 -10.02
C VAL A 21 -7.80 16.81 -10.09
N ILE A 22 -6.99 16.44 -9.08
CA ILE A 22 -6.24 15.17 -8.99
C ILE A 22 -7.05 13.94 -9.43
N PHE A 23 -8.23 13.70 -8.85
CA PHE A 23 -9.03 12.51 -9.15
C PHE A 23 -9.63 12.53 -10.56
N ALA A 24 -9.96 13.71 -11.10
CA ALA A 24 -10.41 13.85 -12.48
C ALA A 24 -9.25 13.56 -13.45
N SER A 25 -8.04 14.07 -13.15
CA SER A 25 -6.82 13.77 -13.92
C SER A 25 -6.50 12.28 -13.88
N LEU A 26 -6.62 11.63 -12.72
CA LEU A 26 -6.46 10.18 -12.60
C LEU A 26 -7.52 9.41 -13.41
N ASN A 27 -8.73 9.93 -13.58
CA ASN A 27 -9.80 9.25 -14.32
C ASN A 27 -9.74 9.51 -15.84
N ASP A 28 -8.86 10.39 -16.31
CA ASP A 28 -8.72 10.68 -17.73
C ASP A 28 -8.03 9.53 -18.46
N LYS A 29 -8.81 8.82 -19.29
CA LYS A 29 -8.32 7.69 -20.11
C LYS A 29 -7.20 8.08 -21.07
N LYS A 30 -7.15 9.33 -21.54
CA LYS A 30 -6.16 9.79 -22.52
C LYS A 30 -4.77 9.91 -21.91
N PHE A 31 -4.69 10.27 -20.62
CA PHE A 31 -3.43 10.45 -19.89
C PHE A 31 -3.18 9.35 -18.86
N ALA A 32 -4.05 8.33 -18.80
CA ALA A 32 -3.95 7.26 -17.84
C ALA A 32 -2.65 6.46 -17.98
N ARG A 33 -1.79 6.54 -16.95
CA ARG A 33 -0.55 5.76 -16.83
C ARG A 33 -0.84 4.45 -16.11
N MET A 34 -1.32 3.44 -16.85
CA MET A 34 -1.76 2.17 -16.24
C MET A 34 -0.63 1.40 -15.56
N ASN A 35 0.60 1.47 -16.08
CA ASN A 35 1.77 0.83 -15.48
C ASN A 35 2.13 1.40 -14.08
N ASP A 36 1.80 2.66 -13.81
CA ASP A 36 2.05 3.33 -12.52
C ASP A 36 0.81 3.32 -11.60
N ARG A 37 -0.35 2.88 -12.12
CA ARG A 37 -1.64 3.02 -11.45
C ARG A 37 -1.70 2.30 -10.11
N TYR A 38 -1.10 1.12 -10.04
CA TYR A 38 -1.04 0.34 -8.81
C TYR A 38 -0.17 1.03 -7.74
N ASN A 39 0.98 1.58 -8.13
CA ASN A 39 1.88 2.28 -7.22
C ASN A 39 1.21 3.55 -6.67
N VAL A 40 0.57 4.32 -7.56
CA VAL A 40 -0.17 5.53 -7.20
C VAL A 40 -1.34 5.23 -6.28
N SER A 41 -2.10 4.15 -6.51
CA SER A 41 -3.22 3.80 -5.63
C SER A 41 -2.74 3.45 -4.22
N LYS A 42 -1.61 2.73 -4.11
CA LYS A 42 -0.99 2.37 -2.83
C LYS A 42 -0.39 3.59 -2.10
N LEU A 43 0.14 4.55 -2.85
CA LEU A 43 0.58 5.84 -2.32
C LEU A 43 -0.58 6.67 -1.76
N ILE A 44 -1.68 6.79 -2.52
CA ILE A 44 -2.88 7.52 -2.09
C ILE A 44 -3.47 6.89 -0.83
N GLU A 45 -3.50 5.55 -0.73
CA GLU A 45 -3.95 4.83 0.46
C GLU A 45 -3.17 5.25 1.72
N ILE A 46 -1.83 5.30 1.64
CA ILE A 46 -0.96 5.72 2.75
C ILE A 46 -1.19 7.20 3.11
N ILE A 47 -1.29 8.08 2.10
CA ILE A 47 -1.53 9.51 2.31
C ILE A 47 -2.88 9.72 3.01
N LEU A 48 -3.93 9.02 2.59
CA LEU A 48 -5.26 9.11 3.20
C LEU A 48 -5.23 8.70 4.67
N VAL A 49 -4.57 7.59 5.01
CA VAL A 49 -4.44 7.15 6.40
C VAL A 49 -3.68 8.16 7.25
N ARG A 50 -2.54 8.66 6.74
CA ARG A 50 -1.74 9.68 7.43
C ARG A 50 -2.51 10.99 7.63
N HIS A 51 -3.24 11.44 6.60
CA HIS A 51 -4.06 12.64 6.69
C HIS A 51 -5.22 12.48 7.68
N PHE A 52 -5.93 11.34 7.64
CA PHE A 52 -6.99 11.02 8.60
C PHE A 52 -6.48 11.10 10.04
N VAL A 53 -5.33 10.47 10.32
CA VAL A 53 -4.71 10.47 11.65
C VAL A 53 -4.29 11.88 12.06
N SER A 54 -3.76 12.69 11.13
CA SER A 54 -3.39 14.08 11.38
C SER A 54 -4.59 14.95 11.78
N VAL A 55 -5.74 14.77 11.11
CA VAL A 55 -6.96 15.54 11.37
C VAL A 55 -7.63 15.15 12.69
N HIS A 56 -7.63 13.85 13.03
CA HIS A 56 -8.32 13.35 14.22
C HIS A 56 -7.44 13.22 15.47
N GLY A 57 -6.12 13.25 15.30
CA GLY A 57 -5.15 13.19 16.38
C GLY A 57 -5.02 11.79 17.01
N THR A 58 -4.07 11.68 17.95
CA THR A 58 -3.67 10.41 18.58
C THR A 58 -4.71 9.81 19.53
N ASN A 59 -5.72 10.59 19.92
CA ASN A 59 -6.78 10.16 20.83
C ASN A 59 -8.00 9.56 20.13
N TYR A 60 -7.96 9.37 18.80
CA TYR A 60 -9.03 8.72 18.07
C TYR A 60 -9.27 7.29 18.61
N PRO A 61 -10.53 6.85 18.79
CA PRO A 61 -10.84 5.57 19.44
C PRO A 61 -10.41 4.34 18.63
N VAL A 62 -10.06 4.50 17.35
CA VAL A 62 -9.60 3.41 16.47
C VAL A 62 -8.16 3.65 16.03
N VAL A 63 -7.33 2.63 16.19
CA VAL A 63 -5.98 2.66 15.61
C VAL A 63 -6.07 2.39 14.11
N PHE A 64 -5.59 3.32 13.30
CA PHE A 64 -5.34 3.13 11.87
C PHE A 64 -3.87 2.89 11.61
N ASN A 65 -3.54 1.85 10.84
CA ASN A 65 -2.20 1.62 10.31
C ASN A 65 -2.28 1.04 8.90
N THR A 66 -1.18 1.13 8.16
CA THR A 66 -1.00 0.45 6.88
C THR A 66 0.00 -0.68 7.04
N VAL A 67 -0.17 -1.76 6.28
CA VAL A 67 0.73 -2.92 6.32
C VAL A 67 1.19 -3.30 4.94
N GLN A 68 2.46 -3.68 4.83
CA GLN A 68 3.05 -4.20 3.62
C GLN A 68 3.37 -5.69 3.83
N PRO A 69 2.65 -6.60 3.15
CA PRO A 69 2.88 -8.04 3.30
C PRO A 69 4.20 -8.48 2.63
N GLY A 70 4.82 -7.59 1.84
CA GLY A 70 5.97 -7.90 0.99
C GLY A 70 5.56 -8.56 -0.33
N TRP A 71 6.55 -9.01 -1.10
CA TRP A 71 6.30 -9.68 -2.37
C TRP A 71 5.83 -11.12 -2.13
N CYS A 72 4.53 -11.36 -2.26
CA CYS A 72 3.90 -12.64 -1.97
C CYS A 72 3.37 -13.28 -3.25
N GLN A 73 3.46 -14.61 -3.32
CA GLN A 73 2.84 -15.45 -4.34
C GLN A 73 1.32 -15.27 -4.30
N SER A 74 0.79 -14.42 -5.16
CA SER A 74 -0.63 -14.05 -5.14
C SER A 74 -1.21 -13.88 -6.53
N SER A 75 -2.55 -13.93 -6.62
CA SER A 75 -3.28 -13.66 -7.86
C SER A 75 -3.26 -12.19 -8.27
N LEU A 76 -2.70 -11.28 -7.47
CA LEU A 76 -2.58 -9.88 -7.84
C LEU A 76 -1.69 -9.70 -9.07
N SER A 77 -0.57 -10.43 -9.10
CA SER A 77 0.43 -10.39 -10.16
C SER A 77 -0.08 -10.93 -11.49
N THR A 78 -1.20 -11.65 -11.49
CA THR A 78 -1.87 -12.06 -12.73
C THR A 78 -2.43 -10.88 -13.53
N GLU A 79 -2.75 -9.75 -12.89
CA GLU A 79 -3.27 -8.56 -13.57
C GLU A 79 -2.21 -7.47 -13.79
N ILE A 80 -1.22 -7.39 -12.91
CA ILE A 80 -0.25 -6.28 -12.89
C ILE A 80 1.16 -6.67 -13.34
N ALA A 81 1.46 -7.97 -13.44
CA ALA A 81 2.82 -8.45 -13.72
C ALA A 81 2.90 -9.17 -15.07
N THR A 82 4.07 -9.07 -15.70
CA THR A 82 4.40 -9.86 -16.88
C THR A 82 4.52 -11.35 -16.54
N PRO A 83 4.36 -12.28 -17.50
CA PRO A 83 4.54 -13.71 -17.25
C PRO A 83 5.91 -14.07 -16.64
N PHE A 84 6.96 -13.31 -16.99
CA PHE A 84 8.28 -13.46 -16.40
C PHE A 84 8.31 -13.07 -14.92
N GLN A 85 7.74 -11.91 -14.57
CA GLN A 85 7.63 -11.45 -13.18
C GLN A 85 6.80 -12.41 -12.33
N LYS A 86 5.73 -12.99 -12.90
CA LYS A 86 4.92 -14.01 -12.21
C LYS A 86 5.72 -15.28 -11.91
N LYS A 87 6.48 -15.80 -12.88
CA LYS A 87 7.35 -16.96 -12.66
C LYS A 87 8.44 -16.68 -11.62
N LEU A 88 8.95 -15.46 -11.61
CA LEU A 88 9.94 -15.03 -10.63
C LEU A 88 9.33 -14.90 -9.22
N GLU A 89 8.09 -14.42 -9.11
CA GLU A 89 7.33 -14.40 -7.86
C GLU A 89 7.05 -15.81 -7.35
N GLU A 90 6.68 -16.75 -8.21
CA GLU A 90 6.50 -18.15 -7.82
C GLU A 90 7.78 -18.76 -7.26
N PHE A 91 8.96 -18.30 -7.70
CA PHE A 91 10.25 -18.82 -7.23
C PHE A 91 10.84 -18.09 -6.02
N MET A 92 10.65 -16.77 -5.90
CA MET A 92 11.31 -15.93 -4.89
C MET A 92 10.35 -15.18 -3.97
N GLY A 93 9.05 -15.18 -4.29
CA GLY A 93 8.01 -14.56 -3.48
C GLY A 93 7.74 -15.36 -2.21
N ARG A 94 7.36 -14.65 -1.15
CA ARG A 94 6.86 -15.23 0.08
C ARG A 94 5.57 -16.00 -0.19
N THR A 95 5.28 -17.03 0.61
CA THR A 95 3.94 -17.64 0.53
C THR A 95 2.87 -16.65 1.02
N THR A 96 1.61 -16.88 0.66
CA THR A 96 0.50 -16.04 1.15
C THR A 96 0.42 -16.07 2.69
N GLU A 97 0.71 -17.22 3.32
CA GLU A 97 0.74 -17.38 4.77
C GLU A 97 1.86 -16.56 5.42
N GLU A 98 3.05 -16.52 4.81
CA GLU A 98 4.16 -15.69 5.28
C GLU A 98 3.83 -14.20 5.21
N GLY A 99 3.22 -13.76 4.10
CA GLY A 99 2.73 -12.38 3.96
C GLY A 99 1.64 -12.04 4.99
N ALA A 100 0.75 -12.99 5.27
CA ALA A 100 -0.33 -12.82 6.26
C ALA A 100 0.21 -12.61 7.68
N ARG A 101 1.41 -13.10 8.01
CA ARG A 101 2.04 -12.83 9.32
C ARG A 101 2.25 -11.34 9.56
N ASN A 102 2.63 -10.58 8.53
CA ASN A 102 2.75 -9.12 8.66
C ASN A 102 1.40 -8.47 8.94
N LEU A 103 0.31 -8.96 8.32
CA LEU A 103 -1.04 -8.47 8.58
C LEU A 103 -1.46 -8.72 10.03
N VAL A 104 -1.28 -9.95 10.53
CA VAL A 104 -1.57 -10.30 11.93
C VAL A 104 -0.73 -9.44 12.88
N PHE A 105 0.55 -9.29 12.58
CA PHE A 105 1.47 -8.48 13.37
C PHE A 105 1.09 -6.98 13.37
N ALA A 106 0.69 -6.43 12.22
CA ALA A 106 0.21 -5.06 12.14
C ALA A 106 -1.06 -4.84 12.97
N THR A 107 -1.97 -5.81 13.02
CA THR A 107 -3.18 -5.70 13.83
C THR A 107 -2.91 -5.73 15.34
N SER A 108 -1.79 -6.30 15.79
CA SER A 108 -1.46 -6.44 17.22
C SER A 108 -0.69 -5.26 17.83
N PHE A 109 -0.10 -4.35 17.04
CA PHE A 109 0.71 -3.22 17.56
C PHE A 109 -0.05 -2.19 18.41
N GLY A 110 -1.38 -2.14 18.33
CA GLY A 110 -2.16 -1.15 19.06
C GLY A 110 -1.77 0.30 18.73
N LYS A 111 -1.94 1.21 19.71
CA LYS A 111 -1.84 2.67 19.51
C LYS A 111 -0.50 3.15 18.96
N GLU A 112 0.59 2.41 19.18
CA GLU A 112 1.93 2.79 18.72
C GLU A 112 2.06 2.78 17.19
N SER A 113 1.21 2.00 16.52
CA SER A 113 1.15 1.94 15.05
C SER A 113 0.24 2.98 14.43
N HIS A 114 -0.43 3.82 15.22
CA HIS A 114 -1.41 4.77 14.69
C HIS A 114 -0.76 5.76 13.71
N GLY A 115 -1.21 5.75 12.45
CA GLY A 115 -0.67 6.56 11.36
C GLY A 115 0.66 6.07 10.78
N LYS A 116 1.13 4.88 11.16
CA LYS A 116 2.40 4.31 10.70
C LYS A 116 2.20 3.18 9.69
N CYS A 117 3.26 2.93 8.93
CA CYS A 117 3.39 1.76 8.07
C CYS A 117 4.04 0.61 8.86
N VAL A 118 3.58 -0.62 8.64
CA VAL A 118 4.13 -1.84 9.23
C VAL A 118 4.67 -2.73 8.12
N GLY A 119 5.88 -3.25 8.28
CA GLY A 119 6.47 -4.18 7.32
C GLY A 119 7.65 -4.95 7.91
N ASN A 120 7.89 -6.16 7.39
CA ASN A 120 8.98 -7.05 7.82
C ASN A 120 9.07 -7.25 9.35
N GLY A 121 7.93 -7.35 10.05
CA GLY A 121 7.92 -7.55 11.50
C GLY A 121 8.29 -6.31 12.33
N GLY A 122 8.20 -5.10 11.77
CA GLY A 122 8.45 -3.85 12.50
C GLY A 122 7.61 -2.66 12.02
N LEU A 123 7.67 -1.56 12.79
CA LEU A 123 7.18 -0.26 12.36
C LEU A 123 8.19 0.34 11.37
N LEU A 124 7.70 0.76 10.21
CA LEU A 124 8.47 1.51 9.23
C LEU A 124 8.27 3.00 9.53
N SER A 125 9.37 3.75 9.51
CA SER A 125 9.44 5.19 9.82
C SER A 125 8.55 6.03 8.90
#